data_AF-A0A6J2S2W3-F1
#
_entry.id   AF-A0A6J2S2W3-F1
#
_cell.length_a   1.000
_cell.length_b   1.000
_cell.length_c   1.000
_cell.angle_alpha   90.00
_cell.angle_beta   90.00
_cell.angle_gamma   90.00
#
_symmetry.space_group_name_H-M   'P 1'
#
loop_
_entity.id
_entity.type
_entity.pdbx_description
1 polymer ?
#
loop_
_entity_poly.entity_id
_entity_poly.type
_entity_poly.pdbx_seq_one_letter_code
_entity_poly.pdbx_strand_id
1 'polypeptide(L)'
;MGANNSTRRVSFESDENENITVVKGIRPPVEPVSLAPVPEPMVVPELISVPPPPPAAPPVDEEALRKTITDELYKGMEQDRAKAEQELQAWVESEKTRAAAQAQDAAQSQVKDEVSRILSVERAVAQESIQQAVIRERIATEDERLRAQLFEIGRKAKQLGAREADLKKQDAFYREQVARLEERSAQFYKVTTENYHNAADQVNTKFKRYETYPVCADLQGQILACYKENVGKTLNCSNIAALYLQCVNNSKQNVHAPSWTDDITS
;
A
#
# COMPACT_ATOMS: atom_id res chain seq x y z
N MET A 1 22.25 -9.16 -52.52
CA MET A 1 22.23 -9.70 -51.14
C MET A 1 23.36 -9.06 -50.36
N GLY A 2 23.09 -8.42 -49.21
CA GLY A 2 24.13 -8.21 -48.17
C GLY A 2 24.58 -6.78 -47.83
N ALA A 3 23.78 -6.11 -47.00
CA ALA A 3 24.13 -5.23 -45.88
C ALA A 3 25.45 -4.40 -45.87
N ASN A 4 25.23 -3.09 -45.90
CA ASN A 4 26.05 -2.02 -45.33
C ASN A 4 25.87 -1.94 -43.80
N ASN A 5 26.85 -2.37 -43.00
CA ASN A 5 26.87 -2.12 -41.55
C ASN A 5 27.97 -1.11 -41.20
N SER A 6 27.56 0.14 -40.96
CA SER A 6 28.39 1.20 -40.40
C SER A 6 28.29 1.14 -38.87
N THR A 7 29.32 0.59 -38.23
CA THR A 7 29.43 0.54 -36.77
C THR A 7 29.93 1.89 -36.24
N ARG A 8 29.01 2.82 -35.95
CA ARG A 8 29.31 3.92 -35.02
C ARG A 8 29.26 3.37 -33.60
N ARG A 9 30.39 3.39 -32.91
CA ARG A 9 30.46 3.17 -31.46
C ARG A 9 30.09 4.46 -30.75
N VAL A 10 29.15 4.39 -29.82
CA VAL A 10 28.87 5.46 -28.86
C VAL A 10 28.99 4.82 -27.49
N SER A 11 29.95 5.27 -26.69
CA SER A 11 30.09 4.85 -25.29
C SER A 11 29.18 5.73 -24.43
N PHE A 12 28.42 5.11 -23.54
CA PHE A 12 27.67 5.78 -22.49
C PHE A 12 28.42 5.56 -21.17
N GLU A 13 28.85 6.64 -20.52
CA GLU A 13 29.17 6.64 -19.10
C GLU A 13 28.16 7.57 -18.42
N SER A 14 27.50 7.05 -17.39
CA SER A 14 26.58 7.79 -16.53
C SER A 14 27.33 8.15 -15.25
N ASP A 15 27.38 9.42 -14.87
CA ASP A 15 27.74 9.84 -13.50
C ASP A 15 26.49 10.04 -12.65
N GLU A 16 26.68 10.05 -11.32
CA GLU A 16 25.63 9.99 -10.29
C GLU A 16 24.79 11.29 -10.15
N ASN A 17 24.85 12.23 -11.10
CA ASN A 17 24.12 13.50 -11.03
C ASN A 17 23.05 13.72 -12.12
N GLU A 18 22.68 12.69 -12.91
CA GLU A 18 21.50 12.68 -13.82
C GLU A 18 21.34 13.90 -14.78
N ASN A 19 22.43 14.59 -15.09
CA ASN A 19 22.46 15.72 -16.02
C ASN A 19 22.97 15.29 -17.40
N ILE A 20 22.05 14.79 -18.23
CA ILE A 20 22.33 14.44 -19.63
C ILE A 20 22.46 15.71 -20.47
N THR A 21 23.69 16.17 -20.74
CA THR A 21 23.96 17.20 -21.76
C THR A 21 24.20 16.55 -23.12
N VAL A 22 23.19 16.54 -24.00
CA VAL A 22 23.38 16.16 -25.41
C VAL A 22 23.82 17.39 -26.19
N VAL A 23 25.08 17.42 -26.62
CA VAL A 23 25.64 18.46 -27.48
C VAL A 23 25.04 18.32 -28.89
N LYS A 24 24.10 19.20 -29.20
CA LYS A 24 23.47 19.34 -30.52
C LYS A 24 24.53 19.80 -31.53
N GLY A 25 24.95 18.90 -32.43
CA GLY A 25 25.74 19.30 -33.60
C GLY A 25 24.91 20.17 -34.53
N ILE A 26 25.10 21.49 -34.46
CA ILE A 26 24.59 22.46 -35.45
C ILE A 26 25.70 22.61 -36.50
N ARG A 27 25.37 22.35 -37.78
CA ARG A 27 26.22 22.71 -38.92
C ARG A 27 25.53 23.87 -39.65
N PRO A 28 26.13 25.08 -39.72
CA PRO A 28 25.59 26.20 -40.47
C PRO A 28 25.84 26.06 -41.99
N PRO A 29 25.03 26.73 -42.83
CA PRO A 29 25.22 26.79 -44.28
C PRO A 29 26.33 27.80 -44.63
N VAL A 30 27.08 27.51 -45.68
CA VAL A 30 28.04 28.45 -46.27
C VAL A 30 27.68 28.62 -47.73
N GLU A 31 26.96 29.70 -48.04
CA GLU A 31 27.15 30.43 -49.30
C GLU A 31 28.37 31.34 -49.14
N PRO A 32 29.09 31.61 -50.24
CA PRO A 32 29.07 33.00 -50.66
C PRO A 32 28.86 33.17 -52.16
N VAL A 33 27.91 34.05 -52.47
CA VAL A 33 27.97 35.15 -53.45
C VAL A 33 29.21 35.14 -54.36
N SER A 34 29.00 34.96 -55.67
CA SER A 34 29.88 35.54 -56.68
C SER A 34 29.10 36.57 -57.49
N LEU A 35 29.58 37.80 -57.40
CA LEU A 35 29.08 38.98 -58.08
C LEU A 35 29.41 38.88 -59.58
N ALA A 36 28.43 39.13 -60.45
CA ALA A 36 28.75 39.71 -61.74
C ALA A 36 29.28 41.13 -61.53
N PRO A 37 30.28 41.57 -62.32
CA PRO A 37 29.97 42.68 -63.21
C PRO A 37 30.60 42.53 -64.60
N VAL A 38 29.77 42.77 -65.62
CA VAL A 38 30.12 43.28 -66.96
C VAL A 38 30.42 44.79 -66.77
N PRO A 39 31.44 45.43 -67.40
CA PRO A 39 31.42 45.70 -68.85
C PRO A 39 32.76 45.82 -69.63
N GLU A 40 32.58 45.83 -70.96
CA GLU A 40 33.42 46.23 -72.11
C GLU A 40 34.20 47.56 -71.91
N PRO A 41 35.00 48.11 -72.87
CA PRO A 41 35.45 47.69 -74.22
C PRO A 41 36.99 47.83 -74.41
N MET A 42 37.59 47.53 -75.57
CA MET A 42 38.78 48.22 -76.18
C MET A 42 39.20 47.60 -77.54
N VAL A 43 38.68 48.18 -78.63
CA VAL A 43 39.37 48.78 -79.81
C VAL A 43 40.75 48.25 -80.32
N VAL A 44 40.73 47.60 -81.52
CA VAL A 44 41.47 47.86 -82.82
C VAL A 44 43.03 47.76 -82.87
N PRO A 45 43.79 47.54 -84.01
CA PRO A 45 43.53 47.05 -85.41
C PRO A 45 44.49 45.93 -85.94
N GLU A 46 44.31 45.56 -87.23
CA GLU A 46 45.32 45.09 -88.22
C GLU A 46 45.75 43.60 -88.20
N LEU A 47 46.00 42.87 -89.32
CA LEU A 47 46.32 43.23 -90.70
C LEU A 47 45.87 42.12 -91.67
N ILE A 48 45.72 42.56 -92.91
CA ILE A 48 45.39 41.89 -94.16
C ILE A 48 46.31 40.70 -94.48
N SER A 49 45.77 39.61 -95.05
CA SER A 49 46.46 38.80 -96.06
C SER A 49 45.48 38.06 -96.97
N VAL A 50 45.73 38.23 -98.27
CA VAL A 50 44.93 37.89 -99.45
C VAL A 50 45.16 36.43 -99.88
N PRO A 51 44.15 35.71 -100.39
CA PRO A 51 44.35 34.59 -101.31
C PRO A 51 43.94 34.93 -102.77
N PRO A 52 44.45 34.18 -103.77
CA PRO A 52 44.39 34.50 -105.21
C PRO A 52 43.05 34.08 -105.88
N PRO A 53 42.80 34.42 -107.16
CA PRO A 53 41.46 34.70 -107.69
C PRO A 53 40.71 33.45 -108.16
N PRO A 54 39.36 33.44 -108.08
CA PRO A 54 38.53 32.50 -108.81
C PRO A 54 38.16 33.05 -110.21
N PRO A 55 37.93 32.16 -111.19
CA PRO A 55 37.61 32.53 -112.56
C PRO A 55 36.14 32.96 -112.73
N ALA A 56 35.97 33.81 -113.75
CA ALA A 56 34.76 34.26 -114.43
C ALA A 56 33.40 33.68 -113.99
N ALA A 57 32.56 34.56 -113.45
CA ALA A 57 31.12 34.37 -113.39
C ALA A 57 30.48 34.50 -114.79
N PRO A 58 29.43 33.72 -115.09
CA PRO A 58 28.57 33.93 -116.25
C PRO A 58 27.64 35.14 -116.02
N PRO A 59 26.96 35.67 -117.06
CA PRO A 59 26.16 36.88 -116.94
C PRO A 59 24.96 36.62 -116.03
N VAL A 60 24.78 37.46 -115.01
CA VAL A 60 23.64 37.41 -114.10
C VAL A 60 22.76 38.63 -114.36
N ASP A 61 21.49 38.36 -114.63
CA ASP A 61 20.42 39.34 -114.80
C ASP A 61 20.08 39.98 -113.44
N GLU A 62 20.51 41.22 -113.23
CA GLU A 62 20.45 42.00 -111.98
C GLU A 62 19.02 42.14 -111.40
N GLU A 63 17.99 42.05 -112.24
CA GLU A 63 16.59 42.25 -111.84
C GLU A 63 15.93 40.96 -111.33
N ALA A 64 16.35 39.80 -111.87
CA ALA A 64 16.00 38.49 -111.36
C ALA A 64 16.66 38.22 -110.01
N LEU A 65 17.94 38.61 -109.85
CA LEU A 65 18.69 38.40 -108.62
C LEU A 65 18.12 39.18 -107.43
N ARG A 66 17.75 40.46 -107.63
CA ARG A 66 17.10 41.28 -106.58
C ARG A 66 15.78 40.70 -106.11
N LYS A 67 14.97 40.18 -107.05
CA LYS A 67 13.68 39.56 -106.75
C LYS A 67 13.85 38.26 -105.96
N THR A 68 14.82 37.42 -106.33
CA THR A 68 15.19 36.20 -105.60
C THR A 68 15.70 36.53 -104.19
N ILE A 69 16.52 37.56 -104.01
CA ILE A 69 17.01 37.98 -102.68
C ILE A 69 15.85 38.42 -101.78
N THR A 70 14.91 39.21 -102.30
CA THR A 70 13.72 39.63 -101.52
C THR A 70 12.80 38.47 -101.17
N ASP A 71 12.64 37.49 -102.06
CA ASP A 71 11.75 36.34 -101.87
C ASP A 71 12.36 35.30 -100.91
N GLU A 72 13.67 35.05 -101.01
CA GLU A 72 14.45 34.26 -100.05
C GLU A 72 14.46 34.92 -98.66
N LEU A 73 14.63 36.24 -98.58
CA LEU A 73 14.59 36.96 -97.31
C LEU A 73 13.20 36.89 -96.65
N TYR A 74 12.13 37.04 -97.44
CA TYR A 74 10.76 36.90 -96.94
C TYR A 74 10.46 35.47 -96.48
N LYS A 75 10.90 34.47 -97.24
CA LYS A 75 10.75 33.05 -96.90
C LYS A 75 11.58 32.65 -95.68
N GLY A 76 12.78 33.20 -95.52
CA GLY A 76 13.62 33.02 -94.34
C GLY A 76 12.98 33.61 -93.09
N MET A 77 12.47 34.83 -93.18
CA MET A 77 11.73 35.49 -92.08
C MET A 77 10.49 34.68 -91.65
N GLU A 78 9.74 34.08 -92.59
CA GLU A 78 8.62 33.20 -92.27
C GLU A 78 9.06 31.86 -91.68
N GLN A 79 10.17 31.27 -92.14
CA GLN A 79 10.74 30.09 -91.50
C GLN A 79 11.21 30.37 -90.07
N ASP A 80 11.89 31.49 -89.84
CA ASP A 80 12.32 31.90 -88.51
C ASP A 80 11.13 32.18 -87.60
N ARG A 81 10.07 32.79 -88.13
CA ARG A 81 8.81 32.99 -87.40
C ARG A 81 8.15 31.66 -87.05
N ALA A 82 8.01 30.74 -88.00
CA ALA A 82 7.43 29.43 -87.76
C ALA A 82 8.26 28.61 -86.75
N LYS A 83 9.59 28.70 -86.83
CA LYS A 83 10.50 28.05 -85.89
C LYS A 83 10.40 28.68 -84.50
N ALA A 84 10.34 30.01 -84.39
CA ALA A 84 10.14 30.72 -83.13
C ALA A 84 8.78 30.39 -82.49
N GLU A 85 7.71 30.29 -83.29
CA GLU A 85 6.38 29.86 -82.82
C GLU A 85 6.43 28.41 -82.31
N GLN A 86 7.13 27.51 -83.00
CA GLN A 86 7.30 26.11 -82.59
C GLN A 86 8.14 25.96 -81.32
N GLU A 87 9.26 26.69 -81.21
CA GLU A 87 10.11 26.72 -80.01
C GLU A 87 9.34 27.29 -78.81
N LEU A 88 8.56 28.35 -79.03
CA LEU A 88 7.69 28.92 -77.99
C LEU A 88 6.61 27.93 -77.56
N GLN A 89 5.97 27.21 -78.48
CA GLN A 89 5.00 26.16 -78.16
C GLN A 89 5.62 25.01 -77.38
N ALA A 90 6.79 24.51 -77.82
CA ALA A 90 7.52 23.47 -77.11
C ALA A 90 7.91 23.91 -75.69
N TRP A 91 8.32 25.17 -75.53
CA TRP A 91 8.60 25.75 -74.22
C TRP A 91 7.35 25.84 -73.33
N VAL A 92 6.22 26.32 -73.86
CA VAL A 92 4.95 26.40 -73.13
C VAL A 92 4.47 25.00 -72.71
N GLU A 93 4.61 23.98 -73.56
CA GLU A 93 4.24 22.61 -73.23
C GLU A 93 5.17 22.01 -72.16
N SER A 94 6.48 22.22 -72.29
CA SER A 94 7.45 21.84 -71.25
C SER A 94 7.13 22.51 -69.92
N GLU A 95 6.73 23.78 -69.95
CA GLU A 95 6.43 24.51 -68.71
C GLU A 95 5.10 24.09 -68.10
N LYS A 96 4.10 23.81 -68.92
CA LYS A 96 2.82 23.24 -68.48
C LYS A 96 2.98 21.87 -67.84
N THR A 97 3.82 21.01 -68.40
CA THR A 97 4.10 19.68 -67.83
C THR A 97 4.90 19.77 -66.53
N ARG A 98 5.89 20.68 -66.46
CA ARG A 98 6.63 20.97 -65.22
C ARG A 98 5.71 21.49 -64.12
N ALA A 99 4.85 22.45 -64.43
CA ALA A 99 3.86 22.98 -63.49
C ALA A 99 2.85 21.90 -63.06
N ALA A 100 2.39 21.04 -63.98
CA ALA A 100 1.49 19.94 -63.65
C ALA A 100 2.13 18.89 -62.74
N ALA A 101 3.40 18.51 -63.00
CA ALA A 101 4.14 17.58 -62.16
C ALA A 101 4.36 18.16 -60.75
N GLN A 102 4.77 19.43 -60.66
CA GLN A 102 4.92 20.12 -59.37
C GLN A 102 3.60 20.19 -58.60
N ALA A 103 2.49 20.46 -59.27
CA ALA A 103 1.16 20.47 -58.64
C ALA A 103 0.75 19.08 -58.14
N GLN A 104 1.07 18.01 -58.89
CA GLN A 104 0.81 16.63 -58.46
C GLN A 104 1.66 16.23 -57.25
N ASP A 105 2.95 16.55 -57.25
CA ASP A 105 3.85 16.26 -56.13
C ASP A 105 3.43 17.02 -54.87
N ALA A 106 3.07 18.30 -55.01
CA ALA A 106 2.55 19.12 -53.92
C ALA A 106 1.23 18.54 -53.35
N ALA A 107 0.30 18.16 -54.21
CA ALA A 107 -0.95 17.53 -53.80
C ALA A 107 -0.70 16.17 -53.12
N GLN A 108 0.23 15.36 -53.63
CA GLN A 108 0.56 14.07 -53.03
C GLN A 108 1.25 14.24 -51.67
N SER A 109 2.12 15.24 -51.52
CA SER A 109 2.73 15.57 -50.22
C SER A 109 1.66 15.99 -49.22
N GLN A 110 0.77 16.90 -49.61
CA GLN A 110 -0.31 17.37 -48.73
C GLN A 110 -1.22 16.23 -48.27
N VAL A 111 -1.57 15.31 -49.17
CA VAL A 111 -2.35 14.11 -48.83
C VAL A 111 -1.57 13.22 -47.86
N LYS A 112 -0.27 12.96 -48.10
CA LYS A 112 0.57 12.15 -47.22
C LYS A 112 0.68 12.75 -45.82
N ASP A 113 0.86 14.07 -45.74
CA ASP A 113 0.99 14.79 -44.47
C ASP A 113 -0.32 14.75 -43.68
N GLU A 114 -1.46 14.98 -44.35
CA GLU A 114 -2.76 14.96 -43.70
C GLU A 114 -3.17 13.55 -43.26
N VAL A 115 -2.91 12.52 -44.08
CA VAL A 115 -3.12 11.12 -43.68
C VAL A 115 -2.22 10.76 -42.49
N SER A 116 -0.96 11.18 -42.48
CA SER A 116 -0.05 10.94 -41.36
C SER A 116 -0.54 11.63 -40.07
N ARG A 117 -1.04 12.86 -40.20
CA ARG A 117 -1.63 13.62 -39.09
C ARG A 117 -2.86 12.91 -38.52
N ILE A 118 -3.82 12.52 -39.37
CA ILE A 118 -5.03 11.83 -38.94
C ILE A 118 -4.70 10.48 -38.29
N LEU A 119 -3.85 9.65 -38.92
CA LEU A 119 -3.44 8.36 -38.35
C LEU A 119 -2.75 8.50 -36.99
N SER A 120 -1.97 9.57 -36.78
CA SER A 120 -1.33 9.83 -35.50
C SER A 120 -2.35 10.13 -34.40
N VAL A 121 -3.37 10.94 -34.71
CA VAL A 121 -4.45 11.30 -33.78
C VAL A 121 -5.32 10.09 -33.48
N GLU A 122 -5.75 9.36 -34.51
CA GLU A 122 -6.57 8.14 -34.33
C GLU A 122 -5.83 7.09 -33.49
N ARG A 123 -4.53 6.92 -33.71
CA ARG A 123 -3.71 6.00 -32.88
C ARG A 123 -3.67 6.45 -31.43
N ALA A 124 -3.50 7.74 -31.16
CA ALA A 124 -3.49 8.27 -29.79
C ALA A 124 -4.84 8.08 -29.10
N VAL A 125 -5.95 8.38 -29.78
CA VAL A 125 -7.31 8.18 -29.26
C VAL A 125 -7.61 6.70 -29.02
N ALA A 126 -7.22 5.82 -29.95
CA ALA A 126 -7.36 4.38 -29.78
C ALA A 126 -6.56 3.87 -28.59
N GLN A 127 -5.32 4.34 -28.40
CA GLN A 127 -4.49 4.00 -27.25
C GLN A 127 -5.12 4.46 -25.93
N GLU A 128 -5.60 5.70 -25.85
CA GLU A 128 -6.28 6.22 -24.66
C GLU A 128 -7.56 5.43 -24.35
N SER A 129 -8.37 5.14 -25.37
CA SER A 129 -9.59 4.34 -25.23
C SER A 129 -9.29 2.95 -24.66
N ILE A 130 -8.26 2.28 -25.17
CA ILE A 130 -7.81 0.98 -24.64
C ILE A 130 -7.33 1.11 -23.20
N GLN A 131 -6.51 2.13 -22.89
CA GLN A 131 -6.05 2.36 -21.52
C GLN A 131 -7.21 2.58 -20.54
N GLN A 132 -8.20 3.38 -20.92
CA GLN A 132 -9.40 3.59 -20.12
C GLN A 132 -10.25 2.32 -19.97
N ALA A 133 -10.36 1.50 -21.01
CA ALA A 133 -11.05 0.21 -20.94
C ALA A 133 -10.36 -0.74 -19.96
N VAL A 134 -9.03 -0.86 -20.03
CA VAL A 134 -8.23 -1.70 -19.12
C VAL A 134 -8.37 -1.24 -17.66
N ILE A 135 -8.34 0.06 -17.41
CA ILE A 135 -8.52 0.60 -16.05
C ILE A 135 -9.92 0.26 -15.51
N ARG A 136 -10.97 0.45 -16.33
CA ARG A 136 -12.34 0.12 -15.92
C ARG A 136 -12.51 -1.37 -15.62
N GLU A 137 -11.95 -2.24 -16.45
CA GLU A 137 -12.00 -3.69 -16.23
C GLU A 137 -11.26 -4.10 -14.95
N ARG A 138 -10.07 -3.54 -14.70
CA ARG A 138 -9.33 -3.76 -13.45
C ARG A 138 -10.16 -3.37 -12.22
N ILE A 139 -10.77 -2.18 -12.23
CA ILE A 139 -11.58 -1.72 -11.10
C ILE A 139 -12.79 -2.64 -10.90
N ALA A 140 -13.50 -3.01 -11.98
CA ALA A 140 -14.65 -3.90 -11.89
C ALA A 140 -14.29 -5.27 -11.34
N THR A 141 -13.17 -5.86 -11.79
CA THR A 141 -12.70 -7.17 -11.32
C THR A 141 -12.25 -7.12 -9.85
N GLU A 142 -11.56 -6.06 -9.43
CA GLU A 142 -11.17 -5.86 -8.03
C GLU A 142 -12.39 -5.66 -7.13
N ASP A 143 -13.37 -4.85 -7.55
CA ASP A 143 -14.63 -4.61 -6.84
C ASP A 143 -15.45 -5.90 -6.68
N GLU A 144 -15.59 -6.71 -7.74
CA GLU A 144 -16.26 -8.00 -7.67
C GLU A 144 -15.55 -8.98 -6.72
N ARG A 145 -14.21 -9.01 -6.76
CA ARG A 145 -13.39 -9.80 -5.84
C ARG A 145 -13.59 -9.36 -4.38
N LEU A 146 -13.65 -8.05 -4.13
CA LEU A 146 -13.89 -7.51 -2.78
C LEU A 146 -15.31 -7.85 -2.30
N ARG A 147 -16.32 -7.73 -3.16
CA ARG A 147 -17.69 -8.16 -2.82
C ARG A 147 -17.74 -9.63 -2.45
N ALA A 148 -17.12 -10.51 -3.24
CA ALA A 148 -17.07 -11.94 -2.94
C ALA A 148 -16.40 -12.22 -1.58
N GLN A 149 -15.30 -11.54 -1.27
CA GLN A 149 -14.64 -11.64 0.04
C GLN A 149 -15.54 -11.17 1.19
N LEU A 150 -16.25 -10.06 1.02
CA LEU A 150 -17.17 -9.54 2.04
C LEU A 150 -18.34 -10.50 2.29
N PHE A 151 -18.87 -11.13 1.24
CA PHE A 151 -19.90 -12.18 1.39
C PHE A 151 -19.39 -13.38 2.19
N GLU A 152 -18.18 -13.86 1.88
CA GLU A 152 -17.55 -14.97 2.62
C GLU A 152 -17.28 -14.61 4.08
N ILE A 153 -16.77 -13.41 4.35
CA ILE A 153 -16.56 -12.90 5.71
C ILE A 153 -17.90 -12.82 6.45
N GLY A 154 -18.95 -12.29 5.81
CA GLY A 154 -20.29 -12.20 6.39
C GLY A 154 -20.88 -13.57 6.71
N ARG A 155 -20.69 -14.57 5.84
CA ARG A 155 -21.10 -15.95 6.09
C ARG A 155 -20.35 -16.56 7.28
N LYS A 156 -19.03 -16.39 7.35
CA LYS A 156 -18.21 -16.86 8.48
C LYS A 156 -18.61 -16.17 9.78
N ALA A 157 -18.88 -14.88 9.76
CA ALA A 157 -19.35 -14.13 10.93
C ALA A 157 -20.68 -14.68 11.46
N LYS A 158 -21.65 -14.98 10.58
CA LYS A 158 -22.90 -15.63 10.97
C LYS A 158 -22.68 -17.01 11.59
N GLN A 159 -21.79 -17.81 11.01
CA GLN A 159 -21.45 -19.14 11.54
C GLN A 159 -20.79 -19.04 12.92
N LEU A 160 -19.87 -18.08 13.10
CA LEU A 160 -19.24 -17.82 14.38
C LEU A 160 -20.24 -17.35 15.43
N GLY A 161 -21.14 -16.42 15.06
CA GLY A 161 -22.20 -15.96 15.97
C GLY A 161 -23.14 -17.08 16.42
N ALA A 162 -23.47 -18.03 15.54
CA ALA A 162 -24.24 -19.22 15.91
C ALA A 162 -23.47 -20.12 16.90
N ARG A 163 -22.18 -20.38 16.63
CA ARG A 163 -21.32 -21.16 17.54
C ARG A 163 -21.14 -20.49 18.89
N GLU A 164 -20.96 -19.17 18.91
CA GLU A 164 -20.84 -18.38 20.14
C GLU A 164 -22.13 -18.43 20.97
N ALA A 165 -23.30 -18.35 20.33
CA ALA A 165 -24.57 -18.51 21.02
C ALA A 165 -24.73 -19.90 21.65
N ASP A 166 -24.28 -20.95 20.98
CA ASP A 166 -24.33 -22.31 21.53
C ASP A 166 -23.33 -22.51 22.67
N LEU A 167 -22.10 -22.00 22.54
CA LEU A 167 -21.11 -21.99 23.62
C LEU A 167 -21.64 -21.22 24.84
N LYS A 168 -22.30 -20.08 24.63
CA LYS A 168 -22.89 -19.28 25.71
C LYS A 168 -24.02 -20.03 26.43
N LYS A 169 -24.83 -20.83 25.72
CA LYS A 169 -25.83 -21.69 26.36
C LYS A 169 -25.17 -22.78 27.22
N GLN A 170 -24.09 -23.39 26.73
CA GLN A 170 -23.34 -24.39 27.49
C GLN A 170 -22.69 -23.79 28.74
N ASP A 171 -22.03 -22.64 28.62
CA ASP A 171 -21.45 -21.92 29.74
C ASP A 171 -22.51 -21.60 30.80
N ALA A 172 -23.64 -21.03 30.39
CA ALA A 172 -24.75 -20.75 31.30
C ALA A 172 -25.28 -22.01 31.99
N PHE A 173 -25.42 -23.12 31.24
CA PHE A 173 -25.85 -24.40 31.79
C PHE A 173 -24.89 -24.91 32.87
N TYR A 174 -23.58 -24.97 32.58
CA TYR A 174 -22.60 -25.47 33.54
C TYR A 174 -22.42 -24.54 34.73
N ARG A 175 -22.48 -23.23 34.52
CA ARG A 175 -22.44 -22.24 35.59
C ARG A 175 -23.63 -22.39 36.55
N GLU A 176 -24.83 -22.63 36.02
CA GLU A 176 -26.02 -22.91 36.83
C GLU A 176 -25.87 -24.23 37.63
N GLN A 177 -25.32 -25.29 37.02
CA GLN A 177 -25.07 -26.54 37.75
C GLN A 177 -24.07 -26.35 38.90
N VAL A 178 -22.99 -25.60 38.66
CA VAL A 178 -22.01 -25.28 39.70
C VAL A 178 -22.65 -24.45 40.80
N ALA A 179 -23.40 -23.39 40.47
CA ALA A 179 -24.07 -22.55 41.46
C ALA A 179 -25.05 -23.34 42.34
N ARG A 180 -25.82 -24.27 41.76
CA ARG A 180 -26.72 -25.15 42.52
C ARG A 180 -25.97 -26.10 43.45
N LEU A 181 -24.84 -26.63 42.99
CA LEU A 181 -24.01 -27.52 43.82
C LEU A 181 -23.37 -26.74 44.97
N GLU A 182 -22.84 -25.55 44.69
CA GLU A 182 -22.29 -24.63 45.68
C GLU A 182 -23.33 -24.24 46.73
N GLU A 183 -24.54 -23.87 46.30
CA GLU A 183 -25.65 -23.54 47.21
C GLU A 183 -26.01 -24.72 48.13
N ARG A 184 -26.18 -25.92 47.55
CA ARG A 184 -26.48 -27.12 48.35
C ARG A 184 -25.35 -27.45 49.32
N SER A 185 -24.10 -27.31 48.88
CA SER A 185 -22.94 -27.54 49.75
C SER A 185 -22.90 -26.53 50.90
N ALA A 186 -23.14 -25.24 50.63
CA ALA A 186 -23.17 -24.20 51.64
C ALA A 186 -24.29 -24.43 52.68
N GLN A 187 -25.48 -24.83 52.23
CA GLN A 187 -26.58 -25.22 53.11
C GLN A 187 -26.20 -26.42 53.98
N PHE A 188 -25.58 -27.44 53.39
CA PHE A 188 -25.12 -28.61 54.13
C PHE A 188 -24.08 -28.24 55.20
N TYR A 189 -23.08 -27.41 54.86
CA TYR A 189 -22.08 -26.93 55.82
C TYR A 189 -22.70 -26.10 56.94
N LYS A 190 -23.66 -25.21 56.62
CA LYS A 190 -24.37 -24.41 57.61
C LYS A 190 -25.09 -25.28 58.63
N VAL A 191 -25.95 -26.19 58.17
CA VAL A 191 -26.73 -27.09 59.04
C VAL A 191 -25.79 -27.99 59.85
N THR A 192 -24.71 -28.50 59.24
CA THR A 192 -23.74 -29.34 59.94
C THR A 192 -23.03 -28.58 61.06
N THR A 193 -22.63 -27.34 60.79
CA THR A 193 -21.98 -26.47 61.78
C THR A 193 -22.92 -26.10 62.91
N GLU A 194 -24.17 -25.74 62.59
CA GLU A 194 -25.22 -25.46 63.58
C GLU A 194 -25.52 -26.68 64.47
N ASN A 195 -25.66 -27.87 63.87
CA ASN A 195 -25.87 -29.10 64.61
C ASN A 195 -24.68 -29.46 65.52
N TYR A 196 -23.45 -29.25 65.03
CA TYR A 196 -22.24 -29.49 65.84
C TYR A 196 -22.19 -28.55 67.04
N HIS A 197 -22.41 -27.25 66.84
CA HIS A 197 -22.42 -26.28 67.94
C HIS A 197 -23.54 -26.58 68.95
N ASN A 198 -24.75 -26.87 68.47
CA ASN A 198 -25.86 -27.23 69.34
C ASN A 198 -25.55 -28.51 70.15
N ALA A 199 -24.98 -29.54 69.52
CA ALA A 199 -24.56 -30.75 70.23
C ALA A 199 -23.46 -30.46 71.27
N ALA A 200 -22.48 -29.62 70.93
CA ALA A 200 -21.44 -29.18 71.85
C ALA A 200 -22.02 -28.41 73.04
N ASP A 201 -22.98 -27.51 72.81
CA ASP A 201 -23.64 -26.72 73.85
C ASP A 201 -24.52 -27.59 74.76
N GLN A 202 -25.24 -28.57 74.19
CA GLN A 202 -26.01 -29.54 74.96
C GLN A 202 -25.12 -30.39 75.86
N VAL A 203 -23.98 -30.86 75.34
CA VAL A 203 -22.98 -31.57 76.14
C VAL A 203 -22.43 -30.65 77.21
N ASN A 204 -22.00 -29.43 76.88
CA ASN A 204 -21.45 -28.48 77.83
C ASN A 204 -22.45 -28.08 78.93
N THR A 205 -23.75 -28.04 78.63
CA THR A 205 -24.80 -27.74 79.62
C THR A 205 -25.03 -28.91 80.57
N LYS A 206 -25.05 -30.15 80.05
CA LYS A 206 -25.21 -31.37 80.86
C LYS A 206 -23.96 -31.68 81.68
N PHE A 207 -22.78 -31.45 81.09
CA PHE A 207 -21.49 -31.53 81.75
C PHE A 207 -21.19 -30.18 82.42
N LYS A 208 -21.82 -29.93 83.58
CA LYS A 208 -21.26 -28.93 84.50
C LYS A 208 -19.81 -29.31 84.75
N ARG A 209 -18.87 -28.42 84.44
CA ARG A 209 -17.52 -28.52 85.00
C ARG A 209 -17.72 -28.60 86.51
N TYR A 210 -17.31 -29.71 87.12
CA TYR A 210 -17.26 -29.80 88.58
C TYR A 210 -16.37 -28.64 89.05
N GLU A 211 -16.98 -27.55 89.50
CA GLU A 211 -16.29 -26.54 90.28
C GLU A 211 -15.95 -27.23 91.60
N THR A 212 -14.79 -27.87 91.63
CA THR A 212 -14.25 -28.46 92.85
C THR A 212 -13.90 -27.29 93.75
N TYR A 213 -14.82 -26.95 94.65
CA TYR A 213 -14.58 -25.93 95.65
C TYR A 213 -13.62 -26.51 96.70
N PRO A 214 -12.40 -25.97 96.86
CA PRO A 214 -11.45 -26.49 97.83
C PRO A 214 -12.04 -26.36 99.23
N VAL A 215 -12.22 -27.50 99.90
CA VAL A 215 -12.78 -27.53 101.24
C VAL A 215 -11.77 -26.91 102.22
N CYS A 216 -12.25 -26.04 103.11
CA CYS A 216 -11.43 -25.29 104.06
C CYS A 216 -10.39 -24.32 103.42
N ALA A 217 -10.60 -23.87 102.18
CA ALA A 217 -9.66 -23.00 101.46
C ALA A 217 -9.29 -21.72 102.23
N ASP A 218 -10.26 -21.08 102.88
CA ASP A 218 -10.03 -19.86 103.64
C ASP A 218 -9.16 -20.11 104.87
N LEU A 219 -9.42 -21.20 105.60
CA LEU A 219 -8.60 -21.62 106.75
C LEU A 219 -7.19 -22.03 106.30
N GLN A 220 -7.08 -22.67 105.13
CA GLN A 220 -5.80 -22.99 104.50
C GLN A 220 -5.01 -21.71 104.16
N GLY A 221 -5.69 -20.68 103.66
CA GLY A 221 -5.07 -19.36 103.44
C GLY A 221 -4.60 -18.71 104.73
N GLN A 222 -5.45 -18.68 105.76
CA GLN A 222 -5.16 -18.06 107.06
C GLN A 222 -4.00 -18.73 107.79
N ILE A 223 -3.92 -20.08 107.78
CA ILE A 223 -2.82 -20.78 108.43
C ILE A 223 -1.49 -20.58 107.72
N LEU A 224 -1.50 -20.58 106.38
CA LEU A 224 -0.31 -20.31 105.58
C LEU A 224 0.17 -18.88 105.79
N ALA A 225 -0.73 -17.91 105.92
CA ALA A 225 -0.38 -16.53 106.26
C ALA A 225 0.24 -16.44 107.67
N CYS A 226 -0.40 -17.06 108.68
CA CYS A 226 0.10 -17.03 110.06
C CYS A 226 1.50 -17.65 110.20
N TYR A 227 1.77 -18.78 109.54
CA TYR A 227 3.10 -19.39 109.57
C TYR A 227 4.18 -18.57 108.87
N LYS A 228 3.83 -17.85 107.80
CA LYS A 228 4.76 -16.91 107.14
C LYS A 228 5.12 -15.75 108.04
N GLU A 229 4.16 -15.25 108.82
CA GLU A 229 4.37 -14.14 109.76
C GLU A 229 5.08 -14.57 111.05
N ASN A 230 4.94 -15.84 111.47
CA ASN A 230 5.47 -16.38 112.72
C ASN A 230 6.53 -17.47 112.50
N VAL A 231 7.54 -17.19 111.67
CA VAL A 231 8.62 -18.14 111.36
C VAL A 231 9.35 -18.58 112.64
N GLY A 232 9.45 -19.89 112.86
CA GLY A 232 10.08 -20.47 114.07
C GLY A 232 9.22 -20.42 115.34
N LYS A 233 8.03 -19.81 115.30
CA LYS A 233 7.07 -19.71 116.42
C LYS A 233 5.69 -20.26 116.03
N THR A 234 5.67 -21.45 115.44
CA THR A 234 4.46 -22.08 114.88
C THR A 234 3.33 -22.32 115.89
N LEU A 235 3.66 -22.41 117.20
CA LEU A 235 2.66 -22.54 118.27
C LEU A 235 1.71 -21.35 118.37
N ASN A 236 2.09 -20.15 117.91
CA ASN A 236 1.19 -18.99 117.86
C ASN A 236 0.02 -19.20 116.88
N CYS A 237 0.20 -20.06 115.87
CA CYS A 237 -0.83 -20.39 114.88
C CYS A 237 -1.63 -21.65 115.26
N SER A 238 -1.40 -22.22 116.45
CA SER A 238 -2.00 -23.47 116.91
C SER A 238 -3.54 -23.47 116.88
N ASN A 239 -4.17 -22.34 117.20
CA ASN A 239 -5.63 -22.22 117.15
C ASN A 239 -6.16 -22.33 115.71
N ILE A 240 -5.53 -21.63 114.76
CA ILE A 240 -5.90 -21.69 113.33
C ILE A 240 -5.63 -23.11 112.78
N ALA A 241 -4.54 -23.74 113.21
CA ALA A 241 -4.23 -25.14 112.89
C ALA A 241 -5.27 -26.12 113.39
N ALA A 242 -5.75 -25.95 114.62
CA ALA A 242 -6.82 -26.76 115.18
C ALA A 242 -8.12 -26.60 114.39
N LEU A 243 -8.49 -25.36 114.04
CA LEU A 243 -9.69 -25.07 113.25
C LEU A 243 -9.60 -25.65 111.83
N TYR A 244 -8.44 -25.53 111.16
CA TYR A 244 -8.22 -26.13 109.85
C TYR A 244 -8.34 -27.66 109.91
N LEU A 245 -7.68 -28.30 110.88
CA LEU A 245 -7.77 -29.76 111.05
C LEU A 245 -9.18 -30.24 111.38
N GLN A 246 -9.91 -29.48 112.20
CA GLN A 246 -11.31 -29.76 112.51
C GLN A 246 -12.18 -29.67 111.26
N CYS A 247 -12.00 -28.63 110.44
CA CYS A 247 -12.69 -28.48 109.17
C CYS A 247 -12.39 -29.67 108.23
N VAL A 248 -11.12 -30.04 108.05
CA VAL A 248 -10.73 -31.19 107.21
C VAL A 248 -11.33 -32.50 107.71
N ASN A 249 -11.31 -32.74 109.03
CA ASN A 249 -11.84 -33.97 109.60
C ASN A 249 -13.37 -34.06 109.51
N ASN A 250 -14.08 -32.95 109.76
CA ASN A 250 -15.53 -32.91 109.60
C ASN A 250 -15.94 -33.17 108.14
N SER A 251 -15.20 -32.59 107.19
CA SER A 251 -15.43 -32.83 105.77
C SER A 251 -15.14 -34.28 105.37
N LYS A 252 -14.08 -34.91 105.92
CA LYS A 252 -13.80 -36.34 105.70
C LYS A 252 -14.93 -37.23 106.24
N GLN A 253 -15.49 -36.91 107.41
CA GLN A 253 -16.60 -37.69 107.97
C GLN A 253 -17.90 -37.52 107.18
N ASN A 254 -18.19 -36.32 106.68
CA ASN A 254 -19.39 -36.05 105.88
C ASN A 254 -19.36 -36.64 104.45
N VAL A 255 -18.18 -37.00 103.92
CA VAL A 255 -18.03 -37.64 102.59
C VAL A 255 -18.27 -39.16 102.64
N HIS A 256 -18.32 -39.77 103.82
CA HIS A 256 -18.57 -41.21 104.00
C HIS A 256 -20.06 -41.63 104.00
N ALA A 257 -21.00 -40.70 103.76
CA ALA A 257 -22.39 -41.03 103.48
C ALA A 257 -22.60 -41.16 101.95
N PRO A 258 -22.86 -42.35 101.39
CA PRO A 258 -23.09 -42.49 99.96
C PRO A 258 -24.47 -41.92 99.61
N SER A 259 -24.52 -40.71 99.05
CA SER A 259 -25.72 -40.22 98.35
C SER A 259 -25.59 -40.56 96.85
N TRP A 260 -25.73 -41.84 96.52
CA TRP A 260 -26.08 -42.27 95.18
C TRP A 260 -27.53 -42.76 95.23
N THR A 261 -28.48 -41.85 95.03
CA THR A 261 -29.81 -42.22 94.55
C THR A 261 -29.76 -42.11 93.04
N ASP A 262 -29.49 -43.25 92.39
CA ASP A 262 -29.74 -43.42 90.96
C ASP A 262 -31.26 -43.44 90.73
N ASP A 263 -31.86 -42.28 90.44
CA ASP A 263 -33.17 -42.25 89.78
C ASP A 263 -32.95 -42.46 88.28
N ILE A 264 -32.78 -43.73 87.89
CA ILE A 264 -33.00 -44.20 86.53
C ILE A 264 -34.48 -44.56 86.43
N THR A 265 -35.29 -43.64 85.91
CA THR A 265 -36.67 -43.92 85.51
C THR A 265 -36.74 -44.03 83.99
N SER A 266 -37.33 -45.15 83.57
CA SER A 266 -37.61 -45.55 82.19
C SER A 266 -38.61 -44.66 81.46
#